data_AF-A0A7S2IM68-F1
#
_entry.id   AF-A0A7S2IM68-F1
#
_cell.length_a   1.000
_cell.length_b   1.000
_cell.length_c   1.000
_cell.angle_alpha   90.00
_cell.angle_beta   90.00
_cell.angle_gamma   90.00
#
_symmetry.space_group_name_H-M   'P 1'
#
loop_
_entity.id
_entity.type
_entity.pdbx_description
1 polymer ?
#
loop_
_entity_poly.entity_id
_entity_poly.type
_entity_poly.pdbx_seq_one_letter_code
_entity_poly.pdbx_strand_id
1 'polypeptide(L)'
;MAGALAAGRAPVAGAPIAVRWLLLALLPKLASSSLSSWMPDRATVWADLSWASSTEIDLQLAQISDFKGMRFSWKPEPWTEHWSAFVLHLPAWTGQHWQIPLLSVAAYFIAIPALRRLVATKGKWNVRRFAFYWNFSLSLFSWCGVFACVPVLVDTLQQHGFYFTTCAPAAWYGGGWCGLFVALFIYSKVAELVDTVLLLLAGK
;
A
#
# COMPACT_ATOMS: atom_id res chain seq x y z
N MET A 1 37.45 -46.35 -28.52
CA MET A 1 36.44 -47.30 -28.02
C MET A 1 35.13 -46.56 -27.91
N ALA A 2 34.16 -46.96 -28.71
CA ALA A 2 32.80 -46.45 -28.74
C ALA A 2 32.01 -46.88 -27.49
N GLY A 3 31.06 -46.06 -27.06
CA GLY A 3 30.15 -46.37 -25.96
C GLY A 3 29.18 -45.23 -25.66
N ALA A 4 28.30 -44.92 -26.62
CA ALA A 4 27.17 -44.03 -26.41
C ALA A 4 26.12 -44.71 -25.51
N LEU A 5 25.74 -44.08 -24.40
CA LEU A 5 24.54 -44.43 -23.63
C LEU A 5 23.41 -43.49 -24.06
N ALA A 6 22.67 -43.92 -25.07
CA ALA A 6 21.39 -43.33 -25.46
C ALA A 6 20.33 -43.69 -24.41
N ALA A 7 19.99 -42.74 -23.53
CA ALA A 7 18.81 -42.84 -22.70
C ALA A 7 17.56 -42.61 -23.57
N GLY A 8 16.94 -43.69 -24.03
CA GLY A 8 15.68 -43.64 -24.76
C GLY A 8 14.57 -43.05 -23.89
N ARG A 9 14.00 -41.91 -24.30
CA ARG A 9 12.71 -41.44 -23.79
C ARG A 9 11.64 -42.45 -24.17
N ALA A 10 10.98 -43.04 -23.17
CA ALA A 10 9.76 -43.80 -23.39
C ALA A 10 8.69 -42.90 -24.03
N PRO A 11 7.92 -43.37 -25.02
CA PRO A 11 6.81 -42.62 -25.57
C PRO A 11 5.73 -42.49 -24.49
N VAL A 12 5.49 -41.28 -24.02
CA VAL A 12 4.31 -40.98 -23.19
C VAL A 12 3.10 -41.20 -24.09
N ALA A 13 2.36 -42.29 -23.87
CA ALA A 13 1.10 -42.53 -24.54
C ALA A 13 0.19 -41.33 -24.31
N GLY A 14 -0.04 -40.52 -25.35
CA GLY A 14 -0.94 -39.38 -25.28
C GLY A 14 -2.34 -39.89 -24.98
N ALA A 15 -2.92 -39.44 -23.87
CA ALA A 15 -4.31 -39.75 -23.54
C ALA A 15 -5.20 -39.44 -24.75
N PRO A 16 -6.14 -40.33 -25.12
CA PRO A 16 -6.97 -40.14 -26.30
C PRO A 16 -7.70 -38.79 -26.20
N ILE A 17 -7.82 -38.10 -27.33
CA ILE A 17 -8.36 -36.73 -27.44
C ILE A 17 -9.69 -36.59 -26.68
N ALA A 18 -10.55 -37.61 -26.74
CA ALA A 18 -11.80 -37.66 -25.99
C ALA A 18 -11.63 -37.59 -24.46
N VAL A 19 -10.63 -38.27 -23.88
CA VAL A 19 -10.33 -38.22 -22.44
C VAL A 19 -9.77 -36.85 -22.06
N ARG A 20 -8.99 -36.22 -22.93
CA ARG A 20 -8.47 -34.86 -22.70
C ARG A 20 -9.59 -33.81 -22.71
N TRP A 21 -10.56 -33.93 -23.61
CA TRP A 21 -11.77 -33.09 -23.63
C TRP A 21 -12.71 -33.39 -22.45
N LEU A 22 -12.82 -34.64 -22.02
CA LEU A 22 -13.60 -34.99 -20.83
C LEU A 22 -12.99 -34.38 -19.57
N LEU A 23 -11.65 -34.45 -19.42
CA LEU A 23 -10.91 -33.81 -18.32
C LEU A 23 -11.02 -32.28 -18.36
N LEU A 24 -10.94 -31.66 -19.55
CA LEU A 24 -11.18 -30.22 -19.74
C LEU A 24 -12.63 -29.81 -19.45
N ALA A 25 -13.61 -30.65 -19.74
CA ALA A 25 -15.02 -30.41 -19.43
C ALA A 25 -15.35 -30.61 -17.94
N LEU A 26 -14.56 -31.42 -17.22
CA LEU A 26 -14.69 -31.67 -15.79
C LEU A 26 -13.86 -30.69 -14.93
N LEU A 27 -12.81 -30.08 -15.49
CA LEU A 27 -12.00 -29.04 -14.85
C LEU A 27 -12.81 -27.88 -14.24
N PRO A 28 -13.79 -27.27 -14.93
CA PRO A 28 -14.62 -26.20 -14.33
C PRO A 28 -15.56 -26.70 -13.24
N LYS A 29 -15.91 -28.01 -13.21
CA LYS A 29 -16.69 -28.62 -12.12
C LYS A 29 -15.83 -28.97 -10.89
N LEU A 30 -14.54 -29.26 -11.09
CA LEU A 30 -13.56 -29.44 -10.01
C LEU A 30 -13.02 -28.10 -9.49
N ALA A 31 -12.99 -27.08 -10.34
CA ALA A 31 -12.56 -25.72 -10.03
C ALA A 31 -13.73 -24.80 -9.65
N SER A 32 -14.75 -25.33 -8.97
CA SER A 32 -15.77 -24.50 -8.31
C SER A 32 -15.20 -23.92 -7.01
N SER A 33 -14.09 -23.17 -7.10
CA SER A 33 -13.69 -22.29 -6.02
C SER A 33 -14.61 -21.08 -6.06
N SER A 34 -15.70 -21.16 -5.31
CA SER A 34 -16.51 -19.99 -5.00
C SER A 34 -15.61 -18.93 -4.35
N LEU A 35 -15.86 -17.64 -4.56
CA LEU A 35 -15.15 -16.58 -3.84
C LEU A 35 -15.18 -16.79 -2.31
N SER A 36 -16.21 -17.47 -1.81
CA SER A 36 -16.32 -17.85 -0.41
C SER A 36 -15.28 -18.89 0.05
N SER A 37 -14.70 -19.70 -0.84
CA SER A 37 -13.61 -20.62 -0.47
C SER A 37 -12.26 -19.92 -0.33
N TRP A 38 -12.14 -18.69 -0.86
CA TRP A 38 -10.97 -17.82 -0.70
C TRP A 38 -11.14 -16.83 0.46
N MET A 39 -12.34 -16.71 1.04
CA MET A 39 -12.56 -15.85 2.19
C MET A 39 -12.04 -16.52 3.47
N PRO A 40 -11.10 -15.88 4.19
CA PRO A 40 -10.66 -16.37 5.49
C PRO A 40 -11.82 -16.39 6.49
N ASP A 41 -11.76 -17.29 7.47
CA ASP A 41 -12.76 -17.33 8.53
C ASP A 41 -12.68 -16.09 9.43
N ARG A 42 -13.77 -15.83 10.17
CA ARG A 42 -13.87 -14.66 11.05
C ARG A 42 -12.76 -14.58 12.10
N ALA A 43 -12.24 -15.75 12.55
CA ALA A 43 -11.21 -15.77 13.58
C ALA A 43 -9.86 -15.39 12.97
N THR A 44 -9.55 -15.88 11.77
CA THR A 44 -8.39 -15.43 10.99
C THR A 44 -8.46 -13.94 10.67
N VAL A 45 -9.60 -13.45 10.16
CA VAL A 45 -9.77 -12.00 9.89
C VAL A 45 -9.55 -11.17 11.15
N TRP A 46 -10.09 -11.60 12.30
CA TRP A 46 -9.90 -10.89 13.55
C TRP A 46 -8.45 -10.97 14.05
N ALA A 47 -7.80 -12.12 13.92
CA ALA A 47 -6.39 -12.29 14.27
C ALA A 47 -5.51 -11.36 13.42
N ASP A 48 -5.77 -11.26 12.12
CA ASP A 48 -5.05 -10.37 11.20
C ASP A 48 -5.32 -8.90 11.50
N LEU A 49 -6.57 -8.51 11.77
CA LEU A 49 -6.94 -7.13 12.08
C LEU A 49 -6.44 -6.66 13.45
N SER A 50 -6.34 -7.58 14.42
CA SER A 50 -5.82 -7.30 15.76
C SER A 50 -4.31 -7.47 15.88
N TRP A 51 -3.66 -7.94 14.81
CA TRP A 51 -2.21 -8.08 14.79
C TRP A 51 -1.55 -6.71 14.85
N ALA A 52 -0.63 -6.55 15.80
CA ALA A 52 0.26 -5.42 15.90
C ALA A 52 1.71 -5.95 15.92
N SER A 53 2.60 -5.27 15.22
CA SER A 53 4.01 -5.63 15.22
C SER A 53 4.63 -5.39 16.60
N SER A 54 5.57 -6.25 16.98
CA SER A 54 6.40 -6.02 18.17
C SER A 54 7.55 -5.07 17.82
N THR A 55 8.03 -4.32 18.81
CA THR A 55 9.14 -3.38 18.64
C THR A 55 10.40 -4.03 18.04
N GLU A 56 10.66 -5.29 18.39
CA GLU A 56 11.79 -6.05 17.83
C GLU A 56 11.64 -6.26 16.31
N ILE A 57 10.45 -6.63 15.84
CA ILE A 57 10.18 -6.81 14.41
C ILE A 57 10.32 -5.48 13.68
N ASP A 58 9.80 -4.39 14.26
CA ASP A 58 9.91 -3.05 13.68
C ASP A 58 11.36 -2.58 13.57
N LEU A 59 12.18 -2.87 14.59
CA LEU A 59 13.61 -2.56 14.58
C LEU A 59 14.35 -3.39 13.52
N GLN A 60 14.04 -4.67 13.41
CA GLN A 60 14.61 -5.53 12.37
C GLN A 60 14.25 -5.03 10.96
N LEU A 61 12.99 -4.67 10.71
CA LEU A 61 12.54 -4.07 9.46
C LEU A 61 13.23 -2.74 9.18
N ALA A 62 13.37 -1.89 10.20
CA ALA A 62 14.07 -0.62 10.09
C ALA A 62 15.57 -0.79 9.86
N GLN A 63 16.17 -1.94 10.20
CA GLN A 63 17.59 -2.25 9.99
C GLN A 63 17.91 -2.81 8.60
N ILE A 64 16.94 -3.35 7.86
CA ILE A 64 17.15 -3.87 6.49
C ILE A 64 17.78 -2.78 5.60
N SER A 65 18.95 -3.07 5.04
CA SER A 65 19.73 -2.15 4.18
C SER A 65 20.00 -2.70 2.78
N ASP A 66 19.69 -3.98 2.56
CA ASP A 66 19.80 -4.64 1.27
C ASP A 66 18.66 -5.63 1.04
N PHE A 67 18.48 -6.01 -0.22
CA PHE A 67 17.61 -7.10 -0.63
C PHE A 67 18.30 -7.92 -1.70
N LYS A 68 18.62 -9.20 -1.40
CA LYS A 68 19.34 -10.10 -2.32
C LYS A 68 20.66 -9.51 -2.83
N GLY A 69 21.40 -8.81 -1.97
CA GLY A 69 22.68 -8.17 -2.31
C GLY A 69 22.54 -6.82 -3.03
N MET A 70 21.32 -6.34 -3.28
CA MET A 70 21.06 -5.01 -3.82
C MET A 70 20.86 -4.03 -2.67
N ARG A 71 21.78 -3.07 -2.50
CA ARG A 71 21.76 -2.09 -1.40
C ARG A 71 20.74 -0.98 -1.65
N PHE A 72 20.14 -0.46 -0.58
CA PHE A 72 19.21 0.66 -0.69
C PHE A 72 19.96 1.98 -0.86
N SER A 73 19.66 2.71 -1.93
CA SER A 73 20.35 3.96 -2.32
C SER A 73 20.32 5.03 -1.21
N TRP A 74 19.22 5.15 -0.48
CA TRP A 74 19.03 6.22 0.51
C TRP A 74 19.58 5.92 1.91
N LYS A 75 20.06 4.69 2.19
CA LYS A 75 20.39 4.24 3.55
C LYS A 75 21.91 4.05 3.76
N PRO A 76 22.68 5.14 3.95
CA PRO A 76 24.11 5.07 4.26
C PRO A 76 24.35 4.58 5.70
N GLU A 77 25.52 4.00 5.98
CA GLU A 77 25.95 3.70 7.35
C GLU A 77 26.76 4.87 7.95
N PRO A 78 26.48 5.33 9.18
CA PRO A 78 25.37 4.95 10.07
C PRO A 78 24.06 5.69 9.75
N TRP A 79 22.98 4.96 9.48
CA TRP A 79 21.70 5.54 9.04
C TRP A 79 20.92 6.23 10.16
N THR A 80 21.19 5.87 11.42
CA THR A 80 20.50 6.40 12.61
C THR A 80 20.73 7.89 12.80
N GLU A 81 21.82 8.43 12.25
CA GLU A 81 22.14 9.86 12.27
C GLU A 81 21.53 10.60 11.08
N HIS A 82 20.96 9.88 10.11
CA HIS A 82 20.34 10.50 8.96
C HIS A 82 19.04 11.20 9.38
N TRP A 83 18.83 12.43 8.91
CA TRP A 83 17.70 13.27 9.30
C TRP A 83 16.33 12.61 9.09
N SER A 84 16.21 11.68 8.14
CA SER A 84 14.98 10.97 7.82
C SER A 84 14.78 9.66 8.60
N ALA A 85 15.63 9.35 9.59
CA ALA A 85 15.49 8.16 10.42
C ALA A 85 14.12 8.06 11.09
N PHE A 86 13.53 9.20 11.50
CA PHE A 86 12.20 9.24 12.09
C PHE A 86 11.09 8.75 11.14
N VAL A 87 11.27 8.90 9.83
CA VAL A 87 10.26 8.52 8.82
C VAL A 87 10.01 7.02 8.84
N LEU A 88 11.05 6.23 9.11
CA LEU A 88 10.97 4.76 9.19
C LEU A 88 10.18 4.28 10.40
N HIS A 89 10.03 5.12 11.44
CA HIS A 89 9.26 4.79 12.64
C HIS A 89 7.77 5.15 12.51
N LEU A 90 7.38 5.97 11.54
CA LEU A 90 5.97 6.36 11.32
C LEU A 90 5.05 5.18 10.98
N PRO A 91 5.44 4.20 10.13
CA PRO A 91 4.63 3.02 9.87
C PRO A 91 4.40 2.18 11.12
N ALA A 92 5.42 1.98 11.96
CA ALA A 92 5.31 1.23 13.21
C ALA A 92 4.33 1.91 14.18
N TRP A 93 4.46 3.24 14.35
CA TRP A 93 3.53 4.03 15.16
C TRP A 93 2.09 3.92 14.62
N THR A 94 1.93 4.06 13.30
CA THR A 94 0.60 4.00 12.67
C THR A 94 -0.02 2.59 12.77
N GLY A 95 0.79 1.54 12.70
CA GLY A 95 0.35 0.16 12.91
C GLY A 95 -0.16 -0.08 14.33
N GLN A 96 0.52 0.47 15.34
CA GLN A 96 0.06 0.41 16.73
C GLN A 96 -1.22 1.22 16.99
N HIS A 97 -1.46 2.24 16.17
CA HIS A 97 -2.61 3.15 16.26
C HIS A 97 -3.62 2.97 15.11
N TRP A 98 -3.93 1.73 14.74
CA TRP A 98 -4.89 1.38 13.70
C TRP A 98 -6.33 1.90 13.95
N GLN A 99 -6.64 2.32 15.19
CA GLN A 99 -7.92 2.95 15.52
C GLN A 99 -8.06 4.35 14.92
N ILE A 100 -6.96 5.05 14.60
CA ILE A 100 -7.01 6.43 14.09
C ILE A 100 -7.81 6.52 12.77
N PRO A 101 -7.51 5.76 11.71
CA PRO A 101 -8.33 5.76 10.49
C PRO A 101 -9.81 5.44 10.74
N LEU A 102 -10.09 4.46 11.60
CA LEU A 102 -11.47 4.07 11.91
C LEU A 102 -12.23 5.18 12.61
N LEU A 103 -11.60 5.84 13.59
CA LEU A 103 -12.18 7.00 14.28
C LEU A 103 -12.35 8.18 13.33
N SER A 104 -11.42 8.43 12.42
CA SER A 104 -11.55 9.48 11.39
C SER A 104 -12.76 9.24 10.49
N VAL A 105 -12.97 8.01 10.02
CA VAL A 105 -14.12 7.64 9.18
C VAL A 105 -15.44 7.70 9.97
N ALA A 106 -15.45 7.20 11.21
CA ALA A 106 -16.63 7.29 12.07
C ALA A 106 -17.02 8.76 12.36
N ALA A 107 -16.04 9.59 12.69
CA ALA A 107 -16.23 11.04 12.87
C ALA A 107 -16.75 11.70 11.59
N TYR A 108 -16.24 11.30 10.43
CA TYR A 108 -16.72 11.78 9.13
C TYR A 108 -18.21 11.48 8.89
N PHE A 109 -18.65 10.24 9.15
CA PHE A 109 -20.07 9.87 9.01
C PHE A 109 -20.99 10.64 9.97
N ILE A 110 -20.53 10.95 11.18
CA ILE A 110 -21.27 11.76 12.15
C ILE A 110 -21.30 13.24 11.74
N ALA A 111 -20.18 13.75 11.22
CA ALA A 111 -20.03 15.14 10.82
C ALA A 111 -20.99 15.52 9.69
N ILE A 112 -21.25 14.63 8.73
CA ILE A 112 -22.15 14.90 7.59
C ILE A 112 -23.54 15.37 8.02
N PRO A 113 -24.35 14.59 8.76
CA PRO A 113 -25.69 15.02 9.17
C PRO A 113 -25.64 16.21 10.14
N ALA A 114 -24.62 16.30 11.00
CA ALA A 114 -24.46 17.41 11.93
C ALA A 114 -24.25 18.74 11.19
N LEU A 115 -23.32 18.78 10.23
CA LEU A 115 -23.04 19.95 9.42
C LEU A 115 -24.21 20.35 8.52
N ARG A 116 -24.94 19.37 7.96
CA ARG A 116 -26.15 19.66 7.17
C ARG A 116 -27.24 20.34 8.01
N ARG A 117 -27.48 19.86 9.24
CA ARG A 117 -28.41 20.50 10.19
C ARG A 117 -27.94 21.90 10.59
N LEU A 118 -26.64 22.06 10.80
CA LEU A 118 -26.04 23.34 11.16
C LEU A 118 -26.23 24.37 10.04
N VAL A 119 -25.97 24.01 8.79
CA VAL A 119 -26.17 24.90 7.63
C VAL A 119 -27.65 25.18 7.39
N ALA A 120 -28.54 24.22 7.64
CA ALA A 120 -29.98 24.45 7.56
C ALA A 120 -30.50 25.45 8.61
N THR A 121 -29.89 25.49 9.80
CA THR A 121 -30.32 26.37 10.91
C THR A 121 -29.61 27.72 10.94
N LYS A 122 -28.34 27.79 10.55
CA LYS A 122 -27.50 28.99 10.60
C LYS A 122 -27.25 29.64 9.23
N GLY A 123 -27.60 28.96 8.15
CA GLY A 123 -27.30 29.40 6.79
C GLY A 123 -25.91 28.97 6.30
N LYS A 124 -25.63 29.21 5.02
CA LYS A 124 -24.37 28.84 4.35
C LYS A 124 -23.21 29.76 4.73
N TRP A 125 -22.00 29.22 4.78
CA TRP A 125 -20.77 30.00 5.01
C TRP A 125 -20.01 30.29 3.70
N ASN A 126 -19.35 31.45 3.66
CA ASN A 126 -18.46 31.80 2.56
C ASN A 126 -17.06 31.21 2.77
N VAL A 127 -16.92 29.93 2.47
CA VAL A 127 -15.64 29.20 2.56
C VAL A 127 -14.81 29.27 1.27
N ARG A 128 -15.22 30.04 0.25
CA ARG A 128 -14.63 30.01 -1.09
C ARG A 128 -13.12 30.27 -1.10
N ARG A 129 -12.66 31.27 -0.36
CA ARG A 129 -11.22 31.61 -0.29
C ARG A 129 -10.43 30.51 0.40
N PHE A 130 -10.91 30.03 1.55
CA PHE A 130 -10.27 28.95 2.29
C PHE A 130 -10.22 27.67 1.46
N ALA A 131 -11.33 27.26 0.86
CA ALA A 131 -11.41 26.09 -0.01
C ALA A 131 -10.46 26.20 -1.21
N PHE A 132 -10.30 27.39 -1.80
CA PHE A 132 -9.34 27.60 -2.88
C PHE A 132 -7.89 27.36 -2.42
N TYR A 133 -7.46 28.01 -1.33
CA TYR A 133 -6.10 27.82 -0.80
C TYR A 133 -5.84 26.40 -0.34
N TRP A 134 -6.84 25.75 0.25
CA TRP A 134 -6.76 24.38 0.70
C TRP A 134 -6.56 23.41 -0.47
N ASN A 135 -7.42 23.46 -1.49
CA ASN A 135 -7.29 22.64 -2.70
C ASN A 135 -5.99 22.91 -3.46
N PHE A 136 -5.56 24.19 -3.53
CA PHE A 136 -4.28 24.56 -4.12
C PHE A 136 -3.11 23.96 -3.35
N SER A 137 -3.14 24.02 -2.02
CA SER A 137 -2.08 23.44 -1.17
C SER A 137 -1.99 21.92 -1.33
N LEU A 138 -3.13 21.21 -1.38
CA LEU A 138 -3.16 19.78 -1.64
C LEU A 138 -2.62 19.43 -3.04
N SER A 139 -2.96 20.23 -4.05
CA SER A 139 -2.47 20.06 -5.42
C SER A 139 -0.95 20.29 -5.51
N LEU A 140 -0.45 21.35 -4.88
CA LEU A 140 0.98 21.65 -4.82
C LEU A 140 1.74 20.57 -4.06
N PHE A 141 1.20 20.12 -2.93
CA PHE A 141 1.75 19.01 -2.16
C PHE A 141 1.86 17.74 -3.01
N SER A 142 0.81 17.41 -3.78
CA SER A 142 0.83 16.25 -4.69
C SER A 142 1.95 16.38 -5.74
N TRP A 143 2.17 17.58 -6.30
CA TRP A 143 3.27 17.82 -7.23
C TRP A 143 4.64 17.64 -6.58
N CYS A 144 4.85 18.19 -5.38
CA CYS A 144 6.08 17.99 -4.63
C CYS A 144 6.34 16.50 -4.35
N GLY A 145 5.30 15.74 -4.02
CA GLY A 145 5.38 14.28 -3.88
C GLY A 145 5.86 13.59 -5.15
N VAL A 146 5.34 13.96 -6.31
CA VAL A 146 5.80 13.44 -7.61
C VAL A 146 7.29 13.69 -7.82
N PHE A 147 7.77 14.92 -7.58
CA PHE A 147 9.19 15.25 -7.76
C PHE A 147 10.12 14.59 -6.73
N ALA A 148 9.63 14.27 -5.53
CA ALA A 148 10.41 13.55 -4.52
C ALA A 148 10.47 12.03 -4.78
N CYS A 149 9.37 11.46 -5.27
CA CYS A 149 9.15 10.01 -5.34
C CYS A 149 9.51 9.41 -6.71
N VAL A 150 9.16 10.09 -7.81
CA VAL A 150 9.35 9.55 -9.16
C VAL A 150 10.82 9.39 -9.55
N PRO A 151 11.74 10.35 -9.30
CA PRO A 151 13.14 10.16 -9.64
C PRO A 151 13.77 8.94 -8.94
N VAL A 152 13.46 8.73 -7.66
CA VAL A 152 13.94 7.57 -6.88
C VAL A 152 13.42 6.25 -7.48
N LEU A 153 12.15 6.22 -7.88
CA LEU A 153 11.54 5.04 -8.50
C LEU A 153 12.19 4.74 -9.87
N VAL A 154 12.37 5.75 -10.71
CA VAL A 154 12.96 5.61 -12.05
C VAL A 154 14.41 5.16 -11.96
N ASP A 155 15.22 5.78 -11.10
CA ASP A 155 16.62 5.41 -10.89
C ASP A 155 16.74 3.96 -10.40
N THR A 156 15.93 3.57 -9.42
CA THR A 156 15.93 2.21 -8.89
C THR A 156 15.46 1.19 -9.93
N LEU A 157 14.44 1.53 -10.72
CA LEU A 157 13.94 0.67 -11.80
C LEU A 157 15.00 0.45 -12.87
N GLN A 158 15.78 1.48 -13.20
CA GLN A 158 16.87 1.38 -14.17
C GLN A 158 18.06 0.57 -13.64
N GLN A 159 18.39 0.70 -12.35
CA GLN A 159 19.54 0.01 -11.74
C GLN A 159 19.26 -1.46 -11.39
N HIS A 160 18.10 -1.75 -10.79
CA HIS A 160 17.79 -3.04 -10.18
C HIS A 160 16.65 -3.80 -10.88
N GLY A 161 15.97 -3.16 -11.84
CA GLY A 161 14.88 -3.74 -12.61
C GLY A 161 13.56 -3.83 -11.85
N PHE A 162 12.52 -4.26 -12.56
CA PHE A 162 11.14 -4.31 -12.06
C PHE A 162 11.00 -5.21 -10.83
N TYR A 163 11.66 -6.37 -10.84
CA TYR A 163 11.60 -7.35 -9.75
C TYR A 163 12.00 -6.73 -8.40
N PHE A 164 13.07 -5.94 -8.37
CA PHE A 164 13.45 -5.24 -7.14
C PHE A 164 12.39 -4.23 -6.73
N THR A 165 11.96 -3.36 -7.64
CA THR A 165 11.01 -2.28 -7.31
C THR A 165 9.67 -2.78 -6.76
N THR A 166 9.25 -4.01 -7.11
CA THR A 166 7.97 -4.58 -6.65
C THR A 166 8.11 -5.55 -5.49
N CYS A 167 9.23 -6.28 -5.40
CA CYS A 167 9.38 -7.37 -4.42
C CYS A 167 10.33 -7.03 -3.28
N ALA A 168 11.09 -5.93 -3.35
CA ALA A 168 11.92 -5.47 -2.26
C ALA A 168 11.05 -4.94 -1.10
N PRO A 169 11.53 -5.05 0.15
CA PRO A 169 10.77 -4.63 1.33
C PRO A 169 10.58 -3.11 1.35
N ALA A 170 9.45 -2.63 1.84
CA ALA A 170 9.06 -1.20 1.80
C ALA A 170 10.12 -0.21 2.34
N ALA A 171 11.05 -0.68 3.18
CA ALA A 171 12.23 0.06 3.59
C ALA A 171 12.97 0.70 2.40
N TRP A 172 13.14 0.02 1.25
CA TRP A 172 13.91 0.59 0.12
C TRP A 172 13.35 1.92 -0.41
N TYR A 173 12.08 2.23 -0.17
CA TYR A 173 11.40 3.47 -0.59
C TYR A 173 11.05 4.41 0.58
N GLY A 174 11.30 3.97 1.82
CA GLY A 174 10.79 4.58 3.04
C GLY A 174 11.65 5.70 3.63
N GLY A 175 12.72 6.14 2.96
CA GLY A 175 13.64 7.13 3.53
C GLY A 175 13.97 8.31 2.63
N GLY A 176 14.70 9.25 3.23
CA GLY A 176 15.02 10.55 2.62
C GLY A 176 13.77 11.38 2.33
N TRP A 177 13.85 12.22 1.30
CA TRP A 177 12.71 13.04 0.85
C TRP A 177 11.56 12.19 0.32
N CYS A 178 11.87 11.12 -0.41
CA CYS A 178 10.87 10.18 -0.93
C CYS A 178 10.02 9.60 0.20
N GLY A 179 10.66 9.01 1.21
CA GLY A 179 9.96 8.46 2.38
C GLY A 179 9.11 9.50 3.11
N LEU A 180 9.63 10.72 3.29
CA LEU A 180 8.88 11.81 3.94
C LEU A 180 7.59 12.14 3.15
N PHE A 181 7.68 12.30 1.84
CA PHE A 181 6.53 12.60 1.00
C PHE A 181 5.54 11.44 0.93
N VAL A 182 6.01 10.19 0.95
CA VAL A 182 5.15 9.00 1.08
C VAL A 182 4.39 9.02 2.41
N ALA A 183 5.08 9.27 3.53
CA ALA A 183 4.44 9.36 4.84
C ALA A 183 3.41 10.49 4.89
N LEU A 184 3.76 11.69 4.42
CA LEU A 184 2.84 12.82 4.34
C LEU A 184 1.63 12.53 3.43
N PHE A 185 1.83 11.80 2.34
CA PHE A 185 0.75 11.40 1.42
C PHE A 185 -0.24 10.43 2.10
N ILE A 186 0.25 9.52 2.95
CA ILE A 186 -0.62 8.64 3.73
C ILE A 186 -1.48 9.49 4.68
N TYR A 187 -0.89 10.44 5.41
CA TYR A 187 -1.63 11.30 6.33
C TYR A 187 -2.54 12.30 5.62
N SER A 188 -2.23 12.70 4.37
CA SER A 188 -3.07 13.64 3.62
C SER A 188 -4.45 13.06 3.33
N LYS A 189 -4.65 11.73 3.35
CA LYS A 189 -5.98 11.10 3.22
C LYS A 189 -6.93 11.44 4.35
N VAL A 190 -6.42 11.63 5.56
CA VAL A 190 -7.22 12.13 6.68
C VAL A 190 -7.53 13.61 6.47
N ALA A 191 -6.59 14.38 5.93
CA ALA A 191 -6.80 15.80 5.61
C ALA A 191 -7.83 16.00 4.48
N GLU A 192 -7.89 15.12 3.48
CA GLU A 192 -8.91 15.13 2.41
C GLU A 192 -10.35 15.08 2.94
N LEU A 193 -10.59 14.58 4.16
CA LEU A 193 -11.91 14.63 4.80
C LEU A 193 -12.41 16.07 5.02
N VAL A 194 -11.50 17.04 5.17
CA VAL A 194 -11.81 18.46 5.29
C VAL A 194 -12.50 18.99 4.03
N ASP A 195 -12.23 18.43 2.85
CA ASP A 195 -12.87 18.87 1.60
C ASP A 195 -14.38 18.71 1.67
N THR A 196 -14.85 17.58 2.20
CA THR A 196 -16.30 17.36 2.38
C THR A 196 -16.88 18.34 3.39
N VAL A 197 -16.15 18.63 4.49
CA VAL A 197 -16.60 19.61 5.48
C VAL A 197 -16.80 20.97 4.83
N LEU A 198 -15.85 21.43 4.02
CA LEU A 198 -15.95 22.71 3.32
C LEU A 198 -17.12 22.74 2.31
N LEU A 199 -17.36 21.65 1.58
CA LEU A 199 -18.50 21.54 0.68
C LEU A 199 -19.83 21.66 1.42
N LEU A 200 -19.98 20.92 2.52
CA LEU A 200 -21.17 20.95 3.35
C LEU A 200 -21.40 22.33 3.96
N LEU A 201 -20.35 22.98 4.48
CA LEU A 201 -20.43 24.36 5.02
C LEU A 201 -20.84 25.38 3.94
N ALA A 202 -20.47 25.15 2.68
CA ALA A 202 -20.90 25.96 1.54
C ALA A 202 -22.34 25.69 1.10
N GLY A 203 -22.99 24.66 1.66
CA GLY A 203 -24.34 24.22 1.28
C GLY A 203 -24.39 23.46 -0.04
N LYS A 204 -23.31 22.75 -0.40
CA LYS A 204 -23.22 21.87 -1.57
C LYS A 204 -23.17 20.41 -1.13
#